data_AF-A0A5E4PMU5-F1
#
_entry.id   AF-A0A5E4PMU5-F1
#
_cell.length_a   1.000
_cell.length_b   1.000
_cell.length_c   1.000
_cell.angle_alpha   90.00
_cell.angle_beta   90.00
_cell.angle_gamma   90.00
#
_symmetry.space_group_name_H-M   'P 1'
#
loop_
_entity.id
_entity.type
_entity.pdbx_description
1 polymer ?
#
loop_
_entity_poly.entity_id
_entity_poly.type
_entity_poly.pdbx_seq_one_letter_code
_entity_poly.pdbx_strand_id
1 'polypeptide(L)'
;MFTINKVVLITYYLIFVLSSYNLQAQKNHSKKLSECRRCKIYSDSFNNWFEKTSRGKFEGGDAAWEEAKLKSYSRSEVRLVEIQENLCSELNHYKDECYSLAEEVEAFPCHKSCDKCYGEGNKNCIDCALGWKLEDGMCTDINECSLNNIVCSSDQFCINNEGSFYCKPCDRTCDKCSGYGPHACTECKPGHQLWS
;
A
#
# COMPACT_ATOMS: atom_id res chain seq x y z
N MET A 1 -15.18 32.33 64.00
CA MET A 1 -14.59 31.18 63.28
C MET A 1 -15.69 30.52 62.48
N PHE A 2 -15.76 30.51 61.15
CA PHE A 2 -14.92 31.04 60.08
C PHE A 2 -15.87 31.59 59.02
N THR A 3 -15.68 32.84 58.60
CA THR A 3 -16.22 33.34 57.34
C THR A 3 -15.60 32.48 56.24
N ILE A 4 -16.35 31.52 55.71
CA ILE A 4 -15.95 30.80 54.49
C ILE A 4 -15.79 31.89 53.43
N ASN A 5 -14.53 32.17 53.11
CA ASN A 5 -14.12 33.35 52.37
C ASN A 5 -14.84 33.32 51.02
N LYS A 6 -15.54 34.40 50.63
CA LYS A 6 -16.25 34.47 49.33
C LYS A 6 -15.33 34.07 48.17
N VAL A 7 -14.03 34.31 48.32
CA VAL A 7 -12.96 33.88 47.41
C VAL A 7 -12.95 32.35 47.22
N VAL A 8 -13.08 31.55 48.28
CA VAL A 8 -13.05 30.08 48.22
C VAL A 8 -14.28 29.54 47.49
N LEU A 9 -15.45 30.15 47.70
CA LEU A 9 -16.68 29.81 46.99
C LEU A 9 -16.59 30.15 45.50
N ILE A 10 -16.03 31.33 45.17
CA ILE A 10 -15.83 31.75 43.77
C ILE A 10 -14.80 30.85 43.07
N THR A 11 -13.69 30.52 43.73
CA THR A 11 -12.69 29.60 43.16
C THR A 11 -13.25 28.20 42.95
N TYR A 12 -14.08 27.70 43.88
CA TYR A 12 -14.71 26.40 43.73
C TYR A 12 -15.73 26.39 42.58
N TYR A 13 -16.53 27.45 42.44
CA TYR A 13 -17.46 27.62 41.33
C TYR A 13 -16.74 27.72 39.98
N LEU A 14 -15.65 28.49 39.89
CA LEU A 14 -14.84 28.59 38.68
C LEU A 14 -14.19 27.25 38.31
N ILE A 15 -13.65 26.51 39.28
CA ILE A 15 -13.10 25.17 39.04
C ILE A 15 -14.19 24.20 38.56
N PHE A 16 -15.40 24.26 39.14
CA PHE A 16 -16.54 23.45 38.73
C PHE A 16 -17.04 23.79 37.32
N VAL A 17 -17.07 25.07 36.98
CA VAL A 17 -17.43 25.56 35.64
C VAL A 17 -16.35 25.15 34.62
N LEU A 18 -15.06 25.32 34.94
CA LEU A 18 -13.95 24.88 34.09
C LEU A 18 -13.92 23.35 33.93
N SER A 19 -14.22 22.57 34.98
CA SER A 19 -14.25 21.10 34.89
C SER A 19 -15.46 20.58 34.12
N SER A 20 -16.60 21.27 34.18
CA SER A 20 -17.77 20.97 33.33
C SER A 20 -17.55 21.33 31.85
N TYR A 21 -16.81 22.42 31.55
CA TYR A 21 -16.34 22.70 30.19
C TYR A 21 -15.39 21.59 29.67
N ASN A 22 -14.46 21.11 30.50
CA ASN A 22 -13.57 19.99 30.13
C ASN A 22 -14.33 18.68 29.86
N LEU A 23 -15.45 18.44 30.57
CA LEU A 23 -16.28 17.25 30.37
C LEU A 23 -17.06 17.29 29.03
N GLN A 24 -17.36 18.49 28.51
CA GLN A 24 -17.91 18.66 27.16
C GLN A 24 -16.85 18.49 26.07
N ALA A 25 -15.60 18.89 26.31
CA ALA A 25 -14.51 18.72 25.35
C ALA A 25 -14.16 17.24 25.09
N GLN A 26 -14.39 16.33 26.05
CA GLN A 26 -14.14 14.89 25.89
C GLN A 26 -15.38 14.07 25.49
N LYS A 27 -16.59 14.63 25.50
CA LYS A 27 -17.80 13.96 24.97
C LYS A 27 -17.91 13.97 23.44
N ASN A 28 -16.94 14.55 22.76
CA ASN A 28 -16.79 14.49 21.31
C ASN A 28 -15.88 13.34 20.86
N HIS A 29 -15.94 12.19 21.55
CA HIS A 29 -15.49 10.95 20.94
C HIS A 29 -16.54 10.59 19.88
N SER A 30 -16.36 11.11 18.66
CA SER A 30 -17.09 10.65 17.48
C SER A 30 -17.11 9.13 17.55
N LYS A 31 -18.31 8.55 17.50
CA LYS A 31 -18.49 7.10 17.62
C LYS A 31 -18.01 6.50 16.30
N LYS A 32 -16.68 6.30 16.19
CA LYS A 32 -15.99 5.79 14.99
C LYS A 32 -16.72 4.54 14.50
N LEU A 33 -17.07 4.52 13.22
CA LEU A 33 -17.80 3.42 12.61
C LEU A 33 -16.96 2.13 12.68
N SER A 34 -17.64 0.99 12.83
CA SER A 34 -16.98 -0.31 12.68
C SER A 34 -16.47 -0.50 11.25
N GLU A 35 -15.41 -1.27 11.09
CA GLU A 35 -14.76 -1.51 9.80
C GLU A 35 -15.74 -2.04 8.74
N CYS A 36 -16.57 -3.03 9.10
CA CYS A 36 -17.60 -3.56 8.20
C CYS A 36 -18.61 -2.48 7.77
N ARG A 37 -18.98 -1.55 8.67
CA ARG A 37 -19.92 -0.47 8.34
C ARG A 37 -19.27 0.58 7.45
N ARG A 38 -17.99 0.89 7.66
CA ARG A 38 -17.21 1.76 6.76
C ARG A 38 -17.13 1.16 5.36
N CYS A 39 -16.75 -0.12 5.27
CA CYS A 39 -16.67 -0.87 4.02
C CYS A 39 -18.00 -0.91 3.28
N LYS A 40 -19.11 -1.13 4.01
CA LYS A 40 -20.44 -1.10 3.42
C LYS A 40 -20.78 0.26 2.81
N ILE A 41 -20.57 1.36 3.54
CA ILE A 41 -20.85 2.71 3.03
C ILE A 41 -20.02 3.02 1.78
N TYR A 42 -18.73 2.67 1.81
CA TYR A 42 -17.83 2.83 0.67
C TYR A 42 -18.30 2.01 -0.55
N SER A 43 -18.58 0.71 -0.36
CA SER A 43 -19.03 -0.19 -1.42
C SER A 43 -20.39 0.23 -2.00
N ASP A 44 -21.33 0.66 -1.15
CA ASP A 44 -22.63 1.17 -1.58
C ASP A 44 -22.45 2.43 -2.45
N SER A 45 -21.52 3.33 -2.07
CA SER A 45 -21.20 4.53 -2.85
C SER A 45 -20.55 4.19 -4.20
N PHE A 46 -19.59 3.25 -4.20
CA PHE A 46 -18.96 2.76 -5.42
C PHE A 46 -19.99 2.19 -6.40
N ASN A 47 -20.89 1.33 -5.93
CA ASN A 47 -21.95 0.73 -6.76
C ASN A 47 -22.91 1.80 -7.30
N ASN A 48 -23.27 2.80 -6.50
CA ASN A 48 -24.10 3.92 -6.94
C ASN A 48 -23.45 4.70 -8.10
N TRP A 49 -22.16 5.01 -8.00
CA TRP A 49 -21.44 5.72 -9.07
C TRP A 49 -21.09 4.84 -10.27
N PHE A 50 -20.88 3.54 -10.04
CA PHE A 50 -20.78 2.55 -11.10
C PHE A 50 -22.05 2.55 -11.96
N GLU A 51 -23.23 2.47 -11.34
CA GLU A 51 -24.51 2.53 -12.06
C GLU A 51 -24.76 3.90 -12.71
N LYS A 52 -24.45 5.00 -12.04
CA LYS A 52 -24.63 6.36 -12.61
C LYS A 52 -23.79 6.60 -13.85
N THR A 53 -22.53 6.17 -13.85
CA THR A 53 -21.63 6.32 -15.00
C THR A 53 -21.97 5.34 -16.13
N SER A 54 -22.74 4.27 -15.87
CA SER A 54 -23.12 3.30 -16.91
C SER A 54 -23.95 3.91 -18.05
N ARG A 55 -24.67 5.00 -17.80
CA ARG A 55 -25.59 5.64 -18.76
C ARG A 55 -25.02 6.86 -19.49
N GLY A 56 -23.77 7.25 -19.23
CA GLY A 56 -23.11 8.40 -19.84
C GLY A 56 -23.76 9.75 -19.47
N LYS A 57 -22.96 10.83 -19.50
CA LYS A 57 -23.45 12.22 -19.49
C LYS A 57 -23.41 12.78 -20.90
N PHE A 58 -24.34 12.43 -21.79
CA PHE A 58 -24.41 13.11 -23.08
C PHE A 58 -25.85 13.41 -23.49
N GLU A 59 -26.04 14.68 -23.83
CA GLU A 59 -27.24 15.29 -24.34
C GLU A 59 -27.49 14.81 -25.79
N GLY A 60 -28.01 13.60 -25.95
CA GLY A 60 -28.71 13.12 -27.14
C GLY A 60 -27.91 13.08 -28.46
N GLY A 61 -27.43 11.90 -28.83
CA GLY A 61 -27.01 11.59 -30.20
C GLY A 61 -27.11 10.10 -30.48
N ASP A 62 -27.74 9.72 -31.59
CA ASP A 62 -27.99 8.37 -32.13
C ASP A 62 -27.52 7.16 -31.29
N ALA A 63 -28.49 6.38 -30.79
CA ALA A 63 -28.29 5.20 -29.93
C ALA A 63 -27.28 4.14 -30.47
N ALA A 64 -27.10 4.05 -31.79
CA ALA A 64 -26.14 3.13 -32.40
C ALA A 64 -24.68 3.57 -32.21
N TRP A 65 -24.42 4.89 -32.22
CA TRP A 65 -23.12 5.45 -31.88
C TRP A 65 -22.82 5.27 -30.39
N GLU A 66 -23.85 5.42 -29.55
CA GLU A 66 -23.77 5.20 -28.10
C GLU A 66 -23.40 3.74 -27.78
N GLU A 67 -24.07 2.73 -28.34
CA GLU A 67 -23.79 1.31 -28.05
C GLU A 67 -22.37 0.86 -28.42
N ALA A 68 -21.81 1.36 -29.54
CA ALA A 68 -20.48 1.00 -29.99
C ALA A 68 -19.38 1.61 -29.10
N LYS A 69 -19.58 2.84 -28.62
CA LYS A 69 -18.57 3.59 -27.85
C LYS A 69 -18.71 3.39 -26.34
N LEU A 70 -19.92 3.18 -25.82
CA LEU A 70 -20.19 2.86 -24.42
C LEU A 70 -19.56 1.53 -23.99
N LYS A 71 -19.46 0.53 -24.87
CA LYS A 71 -18.75 -0.73 -24.53
C LYS A 71 -17.27 -0.51 -24.25
N SER A 72 -16.63 0.45 -24.94
CA SER A 72 -15.25 0.85 -24.66
C SER A 72 -15.15 1.71 -23.41
N TYR A 73 -16.02 2.72 -23.25
CA TYR A 73 -16.04 3.58 -22.06
C TYR A 73 -16.37 2.80 -20.77
N SER A 74 -17.36 1.91 -20.81
CA SER A 74 -17.81 1.11 -19.66
C SER A 74 -16.72 0.24 -19.04
N ARG A 75 -15.68 -0.10 -19.80
CA ARG A 75 -14.51 -0.87 -19.35
C ARG A 75 -13.21 -0.07 -19.41
N SER A 76 -13.28 1.25 -19.55
CA SER A 76 -12.11 2.12 -19.64
C SER A 76 -11.62 2.58 -18.28
N GLU A 77 -10.34 2.91 -18.19
CA GLU A 77 -9.73 3.59 -17.04
C GLU A 77 -10.37 4.96 -16.78
N VAL A 78 -10.82 5.65 -17.83
CA VAL A 78 -11.49 6.95 -17.71
C VAL A 78 -12.76 6.85 -16.86
N ARG A 79 -13.60 5.83 -17.09
CA ARG A 79 -14.80 5.61 -16.28
C ARG A 79 -14.45 5.29 -14.82
N LEU A 80 -13.36 4.56 -14.59
CA LEU A 80 -12.90 4.24 -13.23
C LEU A 80 -12.51 5.52 -12.48
N VAL A 81 -11.74 6.41 -13.12
CA VAL A 81 -11.38 7.72 -12.55
C VAL A 81 -12.62 8.54 -12.23
N GLU A 82 -13.60 8.62 -13.14
CA GLU A 82 -14.85 9.34 -12.89
C GLU A 82 -15.64 8.78 -11.69
N ILE A 83 -15.67 7.45 -11.52
CA ILE A 83 -16.29 6.82 -10.35
C ILE A 83 -15.54 7.22 -9.08
N GLN A 84 -14.21 7.10 -9.08
CA GLN A 84 -13.36 7.39 -7.91
C GLN A 84 -13.47 8.86 -7.48
N GLU A 85 -13.46 9.80 -8.42
CA GLU A 85 -13.59 11.23 -8.13
C GLU A 85 -14.94 11.59 -7.48
N ASN A 86 -16.00 10.86 -7.81
CA ASN A 86 -17.34 11.12 -7.30
C ASN A 86 -17.71 10.28 -6.07
N LEU A 87 -16.86 9.35 -5.62
CA LEU A 87 -17.10 8.52 -4.45
C LEU A 87 -17.50 9.36 -3.23
N CYS A 88 -18.38 8.81 -2.41
CA CYS A 88 -18.90 9.38 -1.17
C CYS A 88 -19.63 10.73 -1.31
N SER A 89 -19.71 11.32 -2.52
CA SER A 89 -20.21 12.68 -2.71
C SER A 89 -21.71 12.84 -2.41
N GLU A 90 -22.49 11.77 -2.56
CA GLU A 90 -23.93 11.69 -2.30
C GLU A 90 -24.29 11.53 -0.81
N LEU A 91 -23.30 11.31 0.06
CA LEU A 91 -23.54 11.03 1.47
C LEU A 91 -23.75 12.32 2.27
N ASN A 92 -24.83 12.36 3.04
CA ASN A 92 -25.12 13.44 3.99
C ASN A 92 -24.54 13.18 5.39
N HIS A 93 -24.25 11.91 5.71
CA HIS A 93 -23.65 11.47 6.98
C HIS A 93 -22.52 10.49 6.68
N TYR A 94 -21.53 10.46 7.56
CA TYR A 94 -20.38 9.55 7.48
C TYR A 94 -19.51 9.72 6.21
N LYS A 95 -19.55 10.93 5.64
CA LYS A 95 -18.82 11.28 4.42
C LYS A 95 -17.31 11.22 4.64
N ASP A 96 -16.84 11.73 5.77
CA ASP A 96 -15.43 11.74 6.14
C ASP A 96 -14.89 10.31 6.35
N GLU A 97 -15.67 9.43 6.99
CA GLU A 97 -15.29 8.03 7.18
C GLU A 97 -15.26 7.23 5.88
N CYS A 98 -16.09 7.62 4.90
CA CYS A 98 -16.09 7.05 3.55
C CYS A 98 -14.86 7.51 2.76
N TYR A 99 -14.56 8.81 2.74
CA TYR A 99 -13.36 9.34 2.08
C TYR A 99 -12.07 8.80 2.68
N SER A 100 -11.98 8.71 4.01
CA SER A 100 -10.83 8.10 4.68
C SER A 100 -10.63 6.65 4.26
N LEU A 101 -11.69 5.86 4.08
CA LEU A 101 -11.55 4.50 3.56
C LEU A 101 -11.22 4.47 2.06
N ALA A 102 -11.76 5.40 1.27
CA ALA A 102 -11.42 5.52 -0.14
C ALA A 102 -9.91 5.77 -0.32
N GLU A 103 -9.35 6.68 0.47
CA GLU A 103 -7.90 6.95 0.50
C GLU A 103 -7.11 5.71 0.94
N GLU A 104 -7.55 5.00 2.00
CA GLU A 104 -6.92 3.75 2.45
C GLU A 104 -6.89 2.67 1.35
N VAL A 105 -7.99 2.53 0.59
CA VAL A 105 -8.14 1.53 -0.48
C VAL A 105 -7.33 1.91 -1.73
N GLU A 106 -7.30 3.19 -2.08
CA GLU A 106 -6.44 3.69 -3.16
C GLU A 106 -4.96 3.57 -2.81
N ALA A 107 -4.62 3.76 -1.54
CA ALA A 107 -3.27 3.64 -1.04
C ALA A 107 -2.81 2.19 -0.94
N PHE A 108 -3.70 1.19 -1.08
CA PHE A 108 -3.38 -0.22 -0.85
C PHE A 108 -2.44 -0.74 -1.93
N PRO A 109 -1.10 -0.75 -1.71
CA PRO A 109 -0.16 -1.17 -2.73
C PRO A 109 -0.17 -2.69 -2.74
N CYS A 110 -0.08 -3.27 -3.92
CA CYS A 110 0.22 -4.69 -4.01
C CYS A 110 1.50 -5.00 -3.24
N HIS A 111 1.59 -6.22 -2.68
CA HIS A 111 2.86 -6.66 -2.11
C HIS A 111 3.95 -6.55 -3.18
N LYS A 112 5.17 -6.14 -2.80
CA LYS A 112 6.28 -5.88 -3.74
C LYS A 112 6.65 -7.04 -4.66
N SER A 113 6.24 -8.26 -4.31
CA SER A 113 6.43 -9.45 -5.14
C SER A 113 5.34 -9.65 -6.19
N CYS A 114 4.31 -8.81 -6.22
CA CYS A 114 3.22 -8.84 -7.18
C CYS A 114 3.38 -7.69 -8.20
N ASP A 115 3.25 -8.01 -9.49
CA ASP A 115 3.03 -7.00 -10.54
C ASP A 115 1.58 -6.50 -10.52
N LYS A 116 0.65 -7.43 -10.25
CA LYS A 116 -0.78 -7.16 -10.04
C LYS A 116 -1.30 -7.97 -8.87
N CYS A 117 -2.27 -7.45 -8.14
CA CYS A 117 -2.87 -8.13 -7.00
C CYS A 117 -4.39 -7.95 -6.95
N TYR A 118 -5.04 -8.81 -6.17
CA TYR A 118 -6.46 -8.67 -5.82
C TYR A 118 -6.68 -8.52 -4.31
N GLY A 119 -5.60 -8.41 -3.52
CA GLY A 119 -5.64 -8.28 -2.07
C GLY A 119 -4.25 -8.16 -1.43
N GLU A 120 -4.20 -8.23 -0.10
CA GLU A 120 -2.98 -8.05 0.70
C GLU A 120 -1.98 -9.20 0.59
N GLY A 121 -0.69 -8.88 0.62
CA GLY A 121 0.37 -9.88 0.77
C GLY A 121 0.69 -10.65 -0.50
N ASN A 122 1.75 -11.46 -0.43
CA ASN A 122 2.34 -12.15 -1.58
C ASN A 122 1.54 -13.37 -2.10
N LYS A 123 0.46 -13.74 -1.42
CA LYS A 123 -0.47 -14.81 -1.86
C LYS A 123 -1.59 -14.31 -2.75
N ASN A 124 -1.87 -13.02 -2.71
CA ASN A 124 -2.95 -12.40 -3.46
C ASN A 124 -2.43 -11.70 -4.72
N CYS A 125 -1.30 -12.16 -5.25
CA CYS A 125 -0.79 -11.74 -6.54
C CYS A 125 -1.58 -12.42 -7.65
N ILE A 126 -1.99 -11.63 -8.65
CA ILE A 126 -2.47 -12.14 -9.94
C ILE A 126 -1.26 -12.56 -10.78
N ASP A 127 -0.26 -11.68 -10.85
CA ASP A 127 1.01 -11.87 -11.56
C ASP A 127 2.17 -11.56 -10.59
N CYS A 128 3.22 -12.38 -10.60
CA CYS A 128 4.44 -12.10 -9.85
C CYS A 128 5.27 -11.00 -10.55
N ALA A 129 5.87 -10.12 -9.76
CA ALA A 129 6.81 -9.11 -10.26
C ALA A 129 8.09 -9.77 -10.82
N LEU A 130 8.87 -9.03 -11.61
CA LEU A 130 10.18 -9.48 -12.09
C LEU A 130 11.13 -9.81 -10.93
N GLY A 131 11.90 -10.89 -11.06
CA GLY A 131 12.74 -11.41 -9.96
C GLY A 131 11.97 -12.26 -8.95
N TRP A 132 10.69 -12.54 -9.18
CA TRP A 132 9.85 -13.39 -8.33
C TRP A 132 9.24 -14.53 -9.14
N LYS A 133 8.98 -15.66 -8.48
CA LYS A 133 8.34 -16.84 -9.07
C LYS A 133 7.14 -17.26 -8.23
N LEU A 134 6.14 -17.86 -8.87
CA LEU A 134 5.01 -18.44 -8.16
C LEU A 134 5.41 -19.80 -7.57
N GLU A 135 5.38 -19.91 -6.25
CA GLU A 135 5.71 -21.12 -5.51
C GLU A 135 4.70 -21.29 -4.37
N ASP A 136 4.05 -22.45 -4.28
CA ASP A 136 3.00 -22.74 -3.30
C ASP A 136 1.88 -21.68 -3.20
N GLY A 137 1.50 -21.12 -4.35
CA GLY A 137 0.46 -20.10 -4.44
C GLY A 137 0.87 -18.74 -3.87
N MET A 138 2.17 -18.49 -3.66
CA MET A 138 2.70 -17.18 -3.30
C MET A 138 3.85 -16.79 -4.22
N CYS A 139 4.01 -15.49 -4.46
CA CYS A 139 5.19 -15.00 -5.17
C CYS A 139 6.38 -14.95 -4.22
N THR A 140 7.37 -15.82 -4.46
CA THR A 140 8.63 -15.95 -3.72
C THR A 140 9.79 -15.40 -4.54
N ASP A 141 10.80 -14.91 -3.83
CA ASP A 141 11.99 -14.34 -4.44
C ASP A 141 12.75 -15.42 -5.23
N ILE A 142 13.18 -15.09 -6.44
CA ILE A 142 14.08 -15.96 -7.20
C ILE A 142 15.48 -15.70 -6.68
N ASN A 143 16.10 -16.70 -6.06
CA ASN A 143 17.49 -16.56 -5.67
C ASN A 143 18.39 -16.79 -6.90
N GLU A 144 18.70 -15.74 -7.66
CA GLU A 144 19.48 -15.88 -8.89
C GLU A 144 20.90 -16.38 -8.60
N CYS A 145 21.46 -16.05 -7.44
CA CYS A 145 22.79 -16.52 -7.03
C CYS A 145 22.86 -18.03 -6.78
N SER A 146 21.72 -18.70 -6.60
CA SER A 146 21.64 -20.15 -6.42
C SER A 146 21.28 -20.89 -7.72
N LEU A 147 21.02 -20.15 -8.80
CA LEU A 147 20.81 -20.75 -10.12
C LEU A 147 22.15 -21.14 -10.71
N ASN A 148 22.22 -22.34 -11.32
CA ASN A 148 23.44 -22.88 -11.94
C ASN A 148 23.94 -22.12 -13.19
N ASN A 149 23.40 -20.92 -13.47
CA ASN A 149 23.86 -20.05 -14.54
C ASN A 149 24.88 -19.06 -14.01
N ILE A 150 25.88 -18.70 -14.83
CA ILE A 150 26.83 -17.64 -14.53
C ILE A 150 26.06 -16.31 -14.55
N VAL A 151 25.62 -15.86 -13.37
CA VAL A 151 24.85 -14.62 -13.18
C VAL A 151 25.77 -13.40 -13.12
N CYS A 152 26.96 -13.55 -12.53
CA CYS A 152 27.97 -12.51 -12.41
C CYS A 152 29.24 -12.85 -13.18
N SER A 153 30.07 -11.85 -13.47
CA SER A 153 31.38 -12.07 -14.10
C SER A 153 32.30 -12.90 -13.21
N SER A 154 33.34 -13.53 -13.77
CA SER A 154 34.23 -14.42 -13.02
C SER A 154 35.03 -13.74 -11.90
N ASP A 155 35.27 -12.43 -12.02
CA ASP A 155 35.94 -11.57 -11.04
C ASP A 155 34.95 -10.91 -10.05
N GLN A 156 33.71 -11.39 -10.03
CA GLN A 156 32.64 -10.90 -9.17
C GLN A 156 31.97 -12.06 -8.45
N PHE A 157 31.35 -11.76 -7.31
CA PHE A 157 30.47 -12.67 -6.60
C PHE A 157 29.05 -12.10 -6.53
N CYS A 158 28.08 -13.01 -6.50
CA CYS A 158 26.66 -12.68 -6.50
C CYS A 158 26.14 -12.49 -5.08
N ILE A 159 25.29 -11.49 -4.89
CA ILE A 159 24.54 -11.28 -3.65
C ILE A 159 23.06 -11.20 -4.00
N ASN A 160 22.29 -12.12 -3.42
CA ASN A 160 20.85 -12.19 -3.63
C ASN A 160 20.15 -11.06 -2.88
N ASN A 161 19.16 -10.44 -3.50
CA ASN A 161 18.34 -9.41 -2.91
C ASN A 161 16.87 -9.67 -3.25
N GLU A 162 15.94 -9.24 -2.43
CA GLU A 162 14.54 -9.44 -2.77
C GLU A 162 14.16 -8.70 -4.07
N GLY A 163 13.69 -9.47 -5.06
CA GLY A 163 13.34 -9.07 -6.42
C GLY A 163 14.51 -8.84 -7.36
N SER A 164 15.76 -9.10 -6.96
CA SER A 164 16.93 -8.86 -7.80
C SER A 164 18.22 -9.49 -7.27
N PHE A 165 19.33 -9.24 -7.95
CA PHE A 165 20.66 -9.57 -7.45
C PHE A 165 21.62 -8.44 -7.77
N TYR A 166 22.73 -8.40 -7.06
CA TYR A 166 23.84 -7.52 -7.43
C TYR A 166 25.17 -8.24 -7.36
N CYS A 167 26.01 -7.93 -8.33
CA CYS A 167 27.37 -8.46 -8.41
C CYS A 167 28.34 -7.50 -7.72
N LYS A 168 29.23 -8.02 -6.88
CA LYS A 168 30.29 -7.26 -6.23
C LYS A 168 31.65 -7.78 -6.67
N PRO A 169 32.65 -6.91 -6.85
CA PRO A 169 33.99 -7.33 -7.23
C PRO A 169 34.63 -8.16 -6.13
N CYS A 170 35.43 -9.14 -6.53
CA CYS A 170 36.28 -9.89 -5.62
C CYS A 170 37.37 -9.01 -4.99
N ASP A 171 38.00 -9.53 -3.93
CA ASP A 171 39.22 -8.92 -3.41
C ASP A 171 40.30 -8.86 -4.51
N ARG A 172 41.17 -7.85 -4.43
CA ARG A 172 42.22 -7.61 -5.43
C ARG A 172 43.15 -8.81 -5.58
N THR A 173 43.30 -9.64 -4.55
CA THR A 173 44.15 -10.85 -4.56
C THR A 173 43.47 -12.09 -5.14
N CYS A 174 42.16 -12.07 -5.37
CA CYS A 174 41.41 -13.21 -5.95
C CYS A 174 41.26 -13.07 -7.47
N ASP A 175 41.30 -14.21 -8.17
CA ASP A 175 40.87 -14.34 -9.56
C ASP A 175 39.40 -14.78 -9.64
N LYS A 176 38.95 -15.59 -8.67
CA LYS A 176 37.53 -15.92 -8.41
C LYS A 176 37.25 -15.91 -6.91
N CYS A 177 36.02 -15.55 -6.54
CA CYS A 177 35.61 -15.52 -5.14
C CYS A 177 34.12 -15.88 -4.98
N SER A 178 33.74 -16.21 -3.75
CA SER A 178 32.34 -16.49 -3.36
C SER A 178 31.78 -15.47 -2.37
N GLY A 179 32.54 -14.43 -2.03
CA GLY A 179 32.19 -13.49 -0.97
C GLY A 179 33.19 -12.36 -0.82
N TYR A 180 33.05 -11.63 0.29
CA TYR A 180 33.88 -10.47 0.60
C TYR A 180 35.26 -10.84 1.14
N GLY A 181 36.27 -10.07 0.74
CA GLY A 181 37.62 -10.13 1.28
C GLY A 181 38.45 -11.33 0.80
N PRO A 182 39.73 -11.39 1.19
CA PRO A 182 40.68 -12.38 0.68
C PRO A 182 40.39 -13.80 1.18
N HIS A 183 39.64 -13.96 2.29
CA HIS A 183 39.27 -15.28 2.82
C HIS A 183 38.17 -15.97 2.01
N ALA A 184 37.46 -15.24 1.14
CA ALA A 184 36.44 -15.78 0.27
C ALA A 184 36.95 -16.07 -1.14
N CYS A 185 38.26 -16.03 -1.38
CA CYS A 185 38.84 -16.45 -2.66
C CYS A 185 38.59 -17.96 -2.87
N THR A 186 38.10 -18.32 -4.04
CA THR A 186 38.07 -19.71 -4.53
C THR A 186 39.25 -20.00 -5.44
N GLU A 187 39.81 -18.95 -6.07
CA GLU A 187 41.01 -18.99 -6.90
C GLU A 187 41.82 -17.71 -6.67
N CYS A 188 43.12 -17.85 -6.43
CA CYS A 188 44.02 -16.72 -6.16
C CYS A 188 44.74 -16.27 -7.43
N LYS A 189 44.99 -14.96 -7.55
CA LYS A 189 45.88 -14.43 -8.59
C LYS A 189 47.34 -14.89 -8.39
N PRO A 190 48.17 -14.85 -9.45
CA PRO A 190 49.60 -15.18 -9.34
C PRO A 190 50.28 -14.40 -8.21
N GLY A 191 51.06 -15.10 -7.38
CA GLY A 191 51.75 -14.53 -6.22
C GLY A 191 50.97 -14.59 -4.90
N HIS A 192 49.72 -15.08 -4.92
CA HIS A 192 48.92 -15.34 -3.72
C HIS A 192 48.59 -16.85 -3.61
N GLN A 193 48.28 -17.31 -2.40
CA GLN A 193 47.88 -18.69 -2.12
C GLN A 193 46.67 -18.74 -1.20
N LEU A 194 45.83 -19.76 -1.36
CA LEU A 194 44.71 -20.03 -0.46
C LEU A 194 45.23 -20.36 0.94
N TRP A 195 44.46 -20.00 1.96
CA TRP A 195 44.80 -20.33 3.34
C TRP A 195 44.70 -21.84 3.54
N SER A 196 45.75 -22.43 4.12
CA SER A 196 45.84 -23.86 4.46
C SER A 196 45.58 -24.09 5.94
#